data_AF-A0A952QSG9-F1
#
_entry.id   AF-A0A952QSG9-F1
#
_cell.length_a   1.000
_cell.length_b   1.000
_cell.length_c   1.000
_cell.angle_alpha   90.00
_cell.angle_beta   90.00
_cell.angle_gamma   90.00
#
_symmetry.space_group_name_H-M   'P 1'
#
loop_
_entity.id
_entity.type
_entity.pdbx_description
1 polymer ?
#
loop_
_entity_poly.entity_id
_entity_poly.type
_entity_poly.pdbx_seq_one_letter_code
_entity_poly.pdbx_strand_id
1 'polypeptide(L)'
;MSPKPKNTPHRVLLSLPTDLYETISRVSAAMEKPRAEIIRDLLSEQQPILEHMATMLEQAKAGKLDQAMKGWKKMTGEALKGLGVIMNPPDLKKSKLKS
;
A
#
# COMPACT_ATOMS: atom_id res chain seq x y z
N MET A 1 9.51 29.78 -4.55
CA MET A 1 9.49 28.55 -3.73
C MET A 1 8.06 28.07 -3.65
N SER A 2 7.74 26.88 -4.16
CA SER A 2 6.39 26.33 -4.02
C SER A 2 6.14 26.03 -2.54
N PRO A 3 5.00 26.45 -1.97
CA PRO A 3 4.71 26.19 -0.57
C PRO A 3 4.70 24.69 -0.31
N LYS A 4 5.38 24.26 0.75
CA LYS A 4 5.34 22.87 1.22
C LYS A 4 3.86 22.51 1.45
N PRO A 5 3.33 21.42 0.87
CA PRO A 5 1.93 21.08 1.04
C PRO A 5 1.63 20.98 2.54
N LYS A 6 0.60 21.69 3.01
CA LYS A 6 0.14 21.57 4.39
C LYS A 6 -0.32 20.12 4.58
N ASN A 7 0.31 19.40 5.50
CA ASN A 7 -0.10 18.06 5.90
C ASN A 7 -1.48 18.16 6.54
N THR A 8 -2.52 18.02 5.71
CA THR A 8 -3.91 18.15 6.13
C THR A 8 -4.39 16.74 6.43
N PRO A 9 -4.80 16.43 7.67
CA PRO A 9 -5.25 15.09 7.99
C PRO A 9 -6.51 14.75 7.17
N HIS A 10 -6.41 13.69 6.37
CA HIS A 10 -7.52 13.16 5.60
C HIS A 10 -8.21 12.03 6.37
N ARG A 11 -9.55 12.04 6.40
CA ARG A 11 -10.35 10.96 7.00
C ARG A 11 -10.77 9.96 5.94
N VAL A 12 -10.55 8.68 6.22
CA VAL A 12 -10.95 7.57 5.34
C VAL A 12 -11.78 6.60 6.16
N LEU A 13 -12.95 6.21 5.65
CA LEU A 13 -13.75 5.13 6.21
C LEU A 13 -13.28 3.81 5.60
N LEU A 14 -12.92 2.83 6.43
CA LEU A 14 -12.47 1.52 6.01
C LEU A 14 -13.42 0.44 6.53
N SER A 15 -13.96 -0.37 5.62
CA SER A 15 -14.66 -1.60 5.98
C SER A 15 -13.65 -2.73 6.10
N LEU A 16 -13.58 -3.36 7.27
CA LEU A 16 -12.66 -4.46 7.57
C LEU A 16 -13.44 -5.78 7.72
N PRO A 17 -12.87 -6.92 7.30
CA PRO A 17 -13.37 -8.23 7.71
C PRO A 17 -13.41 -8.34 9.24
N THR A 18 -14.43 -9.02 9.78
CA THR A 18 -14.64 -9.16 11.23
C THR A 18 -13.38 -9.67 11.94
N ASP A 19 -12.76 -10.74 11.44
CA ASP A 19 -11.58 -11.35 12.07
C ASP A 19 -10.38 -10.40 12.15
N LEU A 20 -10.19 -9.57 11.13
CA LEU A 20 -9.13 -8.56 11.11
C LEU A 20 -9.43 -7.44 12.11
N TYR A 21 -10.69 -6.98 12.17
CA TYR A 21 -11.11 -5.98 13.14
C TYR A 21 -10.91 -6.46 14.59
N GLU A 22 -11.27 -7.72 14.88
CA GLU A 22 -11.09 -8.31 16.21
C GLU A 22 -9.61 -8.45 16.56
N THR A 23 -8.78 -8.85 15.61
CA THR A 23 -7.32 -8.94 15.79
C THR A 23 -6.72 -7.59 16.14
N ILE A 24 -7.04 -6.53 15.37
CA ILE A 24 -6.59 -5.16 15.64
C ILE A 24 -7.11 -4.67 17.00
N SER A 25 -8.34 -5.04 17.37
CA SER A 25 -8.93 -4.69 18.67
C SER A 25 -8.16 -5.31 19.84
N ARG A 26 -7.75 -6.58 19.73
CA ARG A 26 -6.92 -7.25 20.74
C ARG A 26 -5.53 -6.62 20.86
N VAL A 27 -4.89 -6.29 19.74
CA VAL A 27 -3.59 -5.59 19.73
C VAL A 27 -3.71 -4.21 20.38
N SER A 28 -4.75 -3.46 20.01
CA SER A 28 -5.05 -2.15 20.58
C SER A 28 -5.23 -2.21 22.10
N ALA A 29 -5.94 -3.20 22.62
CA ALA A 29 -6.10 -3.40 24.06
C ALA A 29 -4.78 -3.78 24.74
N ALA A 30 -4.00 -4.70 24.16
CA ALA A 30 -2.74 -5.16 24.72
C ALA A 30 -1.65 -4.08 24.74
N MET A 31 -1.66 -3.18 23.76
CA MET A 31 -0.70 -2.08 23.65
C MET A 31 -1.20 -0.78 24.30
N GLU A 32 -2.42 -0.77 24.83
CA GLU A 32 -3.09 0.42 25.39
C GLU A 32 -3.11 1.62 24.42
N LYS A 33 -3.31 1.33 23.13
CA LYS A 33 -3.28 2.32 22.04
C LYS A 33 -4.58 2.34 21.25
N PRO A 34 -5.04 3.50 20.73
CA PRO A 34 -6.21 3.55 19.84
C PRO A 34 -5.99 2.71 18.58
N ARG A 35 -7.01 1.95 18.13
CA ARG A 35 -6.96 1.17 16.88
C ARG A 35 -6.54 1.99 15.67
N ALA A 36 -7.00 3.24 15.59
CA ALA A 36 -6.64 4.15 14.51
C ALA A 36 -5.14 4.46 14.47
N GLU A 37 -4.48 4.47 15.63
CA GLU A 37 -3.02 4.64 15.73
C GLU A 37 -2.30 3.41 15.19
N ILE A 38 -2.74 2.21 15.60
CA ILE A 38 -2.19 0.94 15.08
C ILE A 38 -2.31 0.87 13.55
N ILE A 39 -3.48 1.20 13.00
CA ILE A 39 -3.73 1.19 11.55
C ILE A 39 -2.85 2.24 10.85
N ARG A 40 -2.75 3.45 11.41
CA ARG A 40 -1.90 4.52 10.86
C ARG A 40 -0.44 4.09 10.80
N ASP A 41 0.08 3.52 11.88
CA ASP A 41 1.48 3.13 11.98
C ASP A 41 1.79 2.01 10.97
N LEU A 42 0.94 0.99 10.90
CA LEU A 42 1.04 -0.07 9.88
C LEU A 42 1.03 0.50 8.46
N LEU A 43 0.09 1.40 8.14
CA LEU A 43 0.01 2.03 6.80
C LEU A 43 1.23 2.90 6.49
N SER A 44 1.80 3.56 7.51
CA SER A 44 2.99 4.40 7.36
C SER A 44 4.22 3.55 7.04
N GLU A 45 4.36 2.39 7.68
CA GLU A 45 5.41 1.41 7.35
C GLU A 45 5.29 0.90 5.90
N GLN A 46 4.07 0.80 5.38
CA GLN A 46 3.82 0.37 4.00
C GLN A 46 3.86 1.53 2.98
N GLN A 47 4.00 2.79 3.40
CA GLN A 47 4.02 3.95 2.49
C GLN A 47 5.02 3.80 1.34
N PRO A 48 6.27 3.35 1.54
CA PRO A 48 7.23 3.19 0.44
C PRO A 48 6.76 2.19 -0.63
N ILE A 49 6.05 1.14 -0.21
CA ILE A 49 5.48 0.14 -1.14
C ILE A 49 4.32 0.76 -1.92
N LEU A 50 3.45 1.52 -1.25
CA LEU A 50 2.32 2.20 -1.89
C LEU A 50 2.77 3.27 -2.90
N GLU A 51 3.81 4.05 -2.60
CA GLU A 51 4.39 5.03 -3.53
C GLU A 51 4.97 4.35 -4.78
N HIS A 52 5.63 3.21 -4.59
CA HIS A 52 6.13 2.44 -5.72
C HIS A 52 4.99 1.85 -6.56
N MET A 53 3.96 1.30 -5.92
CA MET A 53 2.74 0.84 -6.61
C MET A 53 2.08 1.97 -7.40
N ALA A 54 1.98 3.18 -6.84
CA ALA A 54 1.43 4.34 -7.52
C ALA A 54 2.24 4.67 -8.79
N THR A 55 3.56 4.81 -8.66
CA THR A 55 4.48 5.08 -9.79
C THR A 55 4.36 4.01 -10.88
N MET A 56 4.30 2.75 -10.47
CA MET A 56 4.10 1.60 -11.35
C MET A 56 2.80 1.68 -12.14
N LEU A 57 1.69 1.95 -11.45
CA LEU A 57 0.37 2.04 -12.06
C LEU A 57 0.28 3.25 -13.02
N GLU A 58 0.93 4.35 -12.69
CA GLU A 58 1.08 5.52 -13.56
C GLU A 58 1.88 5.18 -14.83
N GLN A 59 3.03 4.51 -14.69
CA GLN A 59 3.84 4.06 -15.83
C GLN A 59 3.10 3.05 -16.71
N ALA A 60 2.36 2.12 -16.10
CA ALA A 60 1.54 1.16 -16.83
C ALA A 60 0.41 1.86 -17.61
N LYS A 61 -0.28 2.85 -16.99
CA LYS A 61 -1.27 3.69 -17.69
C LYS A 61 -0.65 4.51 -18.83
N ALA A 62 0.59 4.94 -18.69
CA ALA A 62 1.35 5.64 -19.73
C ALA A 62 1.93 4.71 -20.82
N GLY A 63 1.59 3.42 -20.82
CA GLY A 63 2.05 2.45 -21.83
C GLY A 63 3.48 1.93 -21.62
N LYS A 64 4.13 2.24 -20.48
CA LYS A 64 5.50 1.82 -20.14
C LYS A 64 5.52 0.56 -19.25
N LEU A 65 4.73 -0.44 -19.61
CA LEU A 65 4.46 -1.62 -18.78
C LEU A 65 5.72 -2.47 -18.52
N ASP A 66 6.65 -2.54 -19.48
CA ASP A 66 7.93 -3.25 -19.32
C ASP A 66 8.89 -2.57 -18.34
N GLN A 67 8.92 -1.24 -18.29
CA GLN A 67 9.71 -0.50 -17.30
C GLN A 67 9.09 -0.63 -15.91
N ALA A 68 7.76 -0.55 -15.82
CA ALA A 68 7.03 -0.76 -14.59
C ALA A 68 7.34 -2.16 -14.01
N MET A 69 7.11 -3.24 -14.77
CA MET A 69 7.34 -4.61 -14.27
C MET A 69 8.79 -4.90 -13.89
N LYS A 70 9.79 -4.28 -14.55
CA LYS A 70 11.19 -4.39 -14.15
C LYS A 70 11.46 -3.71 -12.80
N GLY A 71 10.86 -2.54 -12.55
CA GLY A 71 10.92 -1.84 -11.26
C GLY A 71 10.32 -2.67 -10.13
N TRP A 72 9.13 -3.24 -10.37
CA TRP A 72 8.45 -4.11 -9.41
C TRP A 72 9.29 -5.31 -9.00
N LYS A 73 9.77 -6.08 -9.97
CA LYS A 73 10.48 -7.35 -9.71
C LYS A 73 11.75 -7.13 -8.88
N LYS A 74 12.43 -6.00 -9.07
CA LYS A 74 13.60 -5.62 -8.28
C LYS A 74 13.21 -5.31 -6.83
N MET A 75 12.19 -4.47 -6.63
CA MET A 75 11.79 -4.03 -5.29
C MET A 75 11.09 -5.13 -4.49
N THR A 76 10.20 -5.92 -5.11
CA THR A 76 9.60 -7.07 -4.44
C THR A 76 10.63 -8.13 -4.07
N GLY A 77 11.70 -8.27 -4.84
CA GLY A 77 12.81 -9.16 -4.51
C GLY A 77 13.61 -8.71 -3.28
N GLU A 78 13.67 -7.41 -3.01
CA GLU A 78 14.44 -6.83 -1.90
C GLU A 78 13.57 -6.58 -0.65
N ALA A 79 12.37 -6.02 -0.81
CA ALA A 79 11.45 -5.69 0.28
C ALA A 79 10.73 -6.92 0.86
N LEU A 80 10.37 -7.92 0.03
CA LEU A 80 9.63 -9.10 0.50
C LEU A 80 10.53 -10.14 1.17
N LYS A 81 11.85 -10.13 0.90
CA LYS A 81 12.81 -10.98 1.62
C LYS A 81 12.85 -10.67 3.12
N GLY A 82 12.52 -9.44 3.53
CA GLY A 82 12.45 -9.05 4.95
C GLY A 82 11.11 -9.29 5.62
N LEU A 83 10.02 -9.46 4.87
CA LEU A 83 8.65 -9.46 5.40
C LEU A 83 7.90 -10.80 5.23
N GLY A 84 8.43 -11.76 4.47
CA GLY A 84 7.80 -13.07 4.28
C GLY A 84 6.46 -13.06 3.50
N VAL A 85 6.01 -11.88 3.06
CA VAL A 85 4.80 -11.70 2.26
C VAL A 85 5.17 -11.82 0.78
N ILE A 86 4.58 -12.75 0.03
CA ILE A 86 4.70 -12.78 -1.43
C ILE A 86 3.59 -11.89 -2.00
N MET A 87 3.91 -10.62 -2.25
CA MET A 87 2.98 -9.71 -2.93
C MET A 87 3.00 -10.02 -4.43
N ASN A 88 1.94 -10.67 -4.93
CA ASN A 88 1.80 -10.89 -6.36
C ASN A 88 1.66 -9.55 -7.09
N PRO A 89 2.28 -9.38 -8.28
CA PRO A 89 2.06 -8.19 -9.08
C PRO A 89 0.56 -8.02 -9.37
N PRO A 90 0.05 -6.77 -9.41
CA PRO A 90 -1.34 -6.52 -9.81
C PRO A 90 -1.60 -7.11 -11.20
N ASP A 91 -2.78 -7.69 -11.38
CA ASP A 91 -3.18 -8.40 -12.60
C ASP A 91 -3.52 -7.39 -13.72
N LEU A 92 -2.47 -6.76 -14.27
CA LEU A 92 -2.56 -5.65 -15.23
C LEU A 92 -3.09 -6.07 -16.61
N LYS A 93 -3.24 -7.37 -16.88
CA LYS A 93 -3.78 -7.88 -18.16
C LYS A 93 -5.29 -7.69 -18.30
N LYS A 94 -6.00 -7.42 -17.20
CA LYS A 94 -7.47 -7.24 -17.23
C LYS A 94 -7.93 -5.82 -17.58
N SER A 95 -7.05 -4.81 -17.58
CA SER A 95 -7.48 -3.43 -17.93
C SER A 95 -7.61 -3.16 -19.43
N LYS A 96 -7.21 -4.10 -20.30
CA LYS A 96 -7.40 -4.01 -21.76
C LYS A 96 -8.73 -4.58 -22.27
N LEU A 97 -9.59 -5.12 -21.41
CA LEU A 97 -10.91 -5.62 -21.79
C LEU A 97 -12.00 -4.81 -21.09
N LYS A 98 -12.22 -3.59 -21.59
CA LYS A 98 -13.47 -2.83 -21.61
C LYS A 98 -13.15 -1.43 -22.14
N SER A 99 -13.00 -1.34 -23.45
CA SER A 99 -13.33 -0.16 -24.25
C SER A 99 -13.90 -0.62 -25.57
#